data_AF-A0A8B7V7W3-F1
#
_entry.id   AF-A0A8B7V7W3-F1
#
_cell.length_a   1.000
_cell.length_b   1.000
_cell.length_c   1.000
_cell.angle_alpha   90.00
_cell.angle_beta   90.00
_cell.angle_gamma   90.00
#
_symmetry.space_group_name_H-M   'P 1'
#
loop_
_entity.id
_entity.type
_entity.pdbx_description
1 polymer ?
#
loop_
_entity_poly.entity_id
_entity_poly.type
_entity_poly.pdbx_seq_one_letter_code
_entity_poly.pdbx_strand_id
1 'polypeptide(L)'
;MRELDCAMLRRLEKRILVDLPSQEARKAMIHHWLPPVSKSQALELHTKLEYDVLSQETDGYSGSDIKLVCREAAMRPVRKIFSALENHQSESRNLSGIQLDIVTTADFLDVLAHTKPSAKNLTERYSAWQREFESV
;
A
#
# COMPACT_ATOMS: atom_id res chain seq x y z
N MET A 1 -1.82 23.47 -12.82
CA MET A 1 -1.64 22.32 -13.74
C MET A 1 -2.98 21.99 -14.39
N ARG A 2 -3.38 22.76 -15.40
CA ARG A 2 -4.32 22.33 -16.45
C ARG A 2 -3.41 21.85 -17.57
N GLU A 3 -3.05 20.56 -17.55
CA GLU A 3 -2.00 20.00 -18.42
C GLU A 3 -2.47 19.61 -19.81
N LEU A 4 -3.78 19.48 -20.03
CA LEU A 4 -4.34 19.25 -21.35
C LEU A 4 -4.98 20.52 -21.90
N ASP A 5 -4.66 20.83 -23.16
CA ASP A 5 -5.31 21.91 -23.89
C ASP A 5 -6.71 21.51 -24.40
N CYS A 6 -7.47 22.51 -24.85
CA CYS A 6 -8.82 22.29 -25.38
C CYS A 6 -8.84 21.45 -26.67
N ALA A 7 -7.77 21.48 -27.47
CA ALA A 7 -7.69 20.75 -28.74
C ALA A 7 -7.52 19.24 -28.50
N MET A 8 -6.79 18.84 -27.46
CA MET A 8 -6.65 17.49 -26.97
C MET A 8 -7.93 17.02 -26.28
N LEU A 9 -8.51 17.85 -25.40
CA LEU A 9 -9.75 17.49 -24.69
C LEU A 9 -10.89 17.13 -25.66
N ARG A 10 -11.04 17.85 -26.78
CA ARG A 10 -12.07 17.53 -27.79
C ARG A 10 -11.91 16.14 -28.44
N ARG A 11 -10.70 15.59 -28.48
CA ARG A 11 -10.41 14.26 -29.05
C ARG A 11 -10.60 13.12 -28.04
N LEU A 12 -10.84 13.44 -26.76
CA LEU A 12 -11.16 12.48 -25.71
C LEU A 12 -12.67 12.38 -25.55
N GLU A 13 -13.28 11.49 -26.34
CA GLU A 13 -14.74 11.30 -26.41
C GLU A 13 -15.34 10.79 -25.08
N LYS A 14 -14.60 9.94 -24.36
CA LYS A 14 -14.97 9.44 -23.04
C LYS A 14 -14.01 9.97 -21.98
N ARG A 15 -14.58 10.53 -20.91
CA ARG A 15 -13.86 11.07 -19.76
C ARG A 15 -14.45 10.43 -18.52
N ILE A 16 -13.69 9.53 -17.91
CA ILE A 16 -14.13 8.73 -16.77
C ILE A 16 -13.28 9.15 -15.58
N LEU A 17 -13.93 9.60 -14.51
CA LEU A 17 -13.25 9.79 -13.23
C LEU A 17 -13.01 8.41 -12.61
N VAL A 18 -11.76 8.13 -12.26
CA VAL A 18 -11.39 6.96 -11.46
C VAL A 18 -11.20 7.44 -10.03
N ASP A 19 -12.16 7.13 -9.18
CA ASP A 19 -12.16 7.53 -7.77
C ASP A 19 -11.18 6.72 -6.92
N LEU A 20 -11.00 7.17 -5.68
CA LEU A 20 -10.29 6.40 -4.66
C LEU A 20 -10.98 5.06 -4.39
N PRO A 21 -10.21 4.01 -4.02
CA PRO A 21 -10.78 2.69 -3.76
C PRO A 21 -11.78 2.71 -2.60
N SER A 22 -12.91 2.01 -2.78
CA SER A 22 -13.86 1.74 -1.68
C SER A 22 -13.22 0.93 -0.57
N GLN A 23 -13.84 0.88 0.60
CA GLN A 23 -13.35 0.09 1.73
C GLN A 23 -13.12 -1.39 1.34
N GLU A 24 -14.06 -2.01 0.61
CA GLU A 24 -13.97 -3.38 0.13
C GLU A 24 -12.80 -3.55 -0.86
N ALA A 25 -12.63 -2.58 -1.76
CA ALA A 25 -11.49 -2.57 -2.67
C ALA A 25 -10.17 -2.47 -1.89
N ARG A 26 -10.07 -1.59 -0.89
CA ARG A 26 -8.88 -1.47 -0.03
C ARG A 26 -8.60 -2.78 0.72
N LYS A 27 -9.63 -3.43 1.29
CA LYS A 27 -9.51 -4.75 1.92
C LYS A 27 -8.93 -5.78 0.96
N ALA A 28 -9.48 -5.87 -0.25
CA ALA A 28 -9.01 -6.78 -1.29
C ALA A 28 -7.57 -6.47 -1.72
N MET A 29 -7.20 -5.20 -1.82
CA MET A 29 -5.84 -4.77 -2.14
C MET A 29 -4.85 -5.17 -1.05
N ILE A 30 -5.17 -4.93 0.23
CA ILE A 30 -4.32 -5.32 1.35
C ILE A 30 -4.14 -6.84 1.37
N HIS A 31 -5.23 -7.60 1.17
CA HIS A 31 -5.15 -9.07 1.07
C HIS A 31 -4.31 -9.53 -0.12
N HIS A 32 -4.38 -8.85 -1.27
CA HIS A 32 -3.59 -9.17 -2.44
C HIS A 32 -2.09 -8.93 -2.24
N TRP A 33 -1.71 -7.77 -1.68
CA TRP A 33 -0.31 -7.41 -1.49
C TRP A 33 0.32 -8.03 -0.25
N LEU A 34 -0.48 -8.32 0.77
CA LEU A 34 -0.02 -8.86 2.05
C LEU A 34 -0.97 -9.96 2.55
N PRO A 35 -1.01 -11.12 1.85
CA PRO A 35 -1.86 -12.26 2.20
C PRO A 35 -1.39 -12.94 3.50
N PRO A 36 -2.20 -13.84 4.09
CA PRO A 36 -1.85 -14.58 5.31
C PRO A 36 -0.53 -15.35 5.22
N VAL A 37 -0.22 -15.85 4.01
CA VAL A 37 1.03 -16.52 3.69
C VAL A 37 1.49 -16.08 2.31
N SER A 38 2.71 -15.54 2.24
CA SER A 38 3.35 -15.15 0.99
C SER A 38 4.62 -15.97 0.81
N LYS A 39 4.66 -16.80 -0.25
CA LYS A 39 5.76 -17.73 -0.52
C LYS A 39 6.60 -17.24 -1.69
N SER A 40 7.91 -17.17 -1.48
CA SER A 40 8.93 -17.02 -2.50
C SER A 40 9.80 -18.29 -2.51
N GLN A 41 10.61 -18.47 -3.56
CA GLN A 41 11.49 -19.65 -3.72
C GLN A 41 12.41 -19.89 -2.50
N ALA A 42 12.75 -18.84 -1.75
CA ALA A 42 13.68 -18.92 -0.62
C ALA A 42 13.07 -18.54 0.74
N LEU A 43 11.87 -17.96 0.78
CA LEU A 43 11.33 -17.32 1.97
C LEU A 43 9.81 -17.49 2.05
N GLU A 44 9.29 -17.69 3.25
CA GLU A 44 7.87 -17.70 3.56
C GLU A 44 7.59 -16.58 4.58
N LEU A 45 6.69 -15.67 4.23
CA LEU A 45 6.23 -14.59 5.11
C LEU A 45 4.82 -14.93 5.60
N HIS A 46 4.66 -14.97 6.92
CA HIS A 46 3.36 -15.14 7.56
C HIS A 46 2.84 -13.81 8.06
N THR A 47 1.53 -13.62 7.97
CA THR A 47 0.86 -12.41 8.44
C THR A 47 -0.37 -12.76 9.27
N LYS A 48 -0.62 -11.96 10.30
CA LYS A 48 -1.80 -12.04 11.16
C LYS A 48 -2.46 -10.66 11.19
N LEU A 49 -3.24 -10.39 10.15
CA LEU A 49 -3.84 -9.08 9.90
C LEU A 49 -5.35 -9.11 10.05
N GLU A 50 -5.89 -8.07 10.68
CA GLU A 50 -7.31 -7.79 10.74
C GLU A 50 -7.71 -6.92 9.54
N TYR A 51 -7.91 -7.55 8.38
CA TYR A 51 -8.15 -6.84 7.11
C TYR A 51 -9.32 -5.85 7.14
N ASP A 52 -10.37 -6.14 7.92
CA ASP A 52 -11.51 -5.23 8.10
C ASP A 52 -11.09 -3.93 8.79
N VAL A 53 -10.34 -4.01 9.88
CA VAL A 53 -9.79 -2.84 10.59
C VAL A 53 -8.84 -2.06 9.67
N LEU A 54 -7.91 -2.75 9.01
CA LEU A 54 -6.95 -2.08 8.13
C LEU A 54 -7.63 -1.37 6.94
N SER A 55 -8.74 -1.88 6.43
CA SER A 55 -9.51 -1.21 5.37
C SER A 55 -10.17 0.09 5.81
N GLN A 56 -10.54 0.21 7.10
CA GLN A 56 -11.10 1.41 7.72
C GLN A 56 -10.00 2.44 7.95
N GLU A 57 -8.87 2.02 8.52
CA GLU A 57 -7.72 2.89 8.82
C GLU A 57 -7.03 3.45 7.57
N THR A 58 -7.22 2.81 6.41
CA THR A 58 -6.68 3.26 5.12
C THR A 58 -7.65 4.16 4.34
N ASP A 59 -8.62 4.80 5.00
CA ASP A 59 -9.53 5.70 4.30
C ASP A 59 -8.84 6.92 3.68
N GLY A 60 -9.19 7.21 2.43
CA GLY A 60 -8.55 8.25 1.62
C GLY A 60 -7.19 7.89 1.02
N TYR A 61 -6.71 6.65 1.20
CA TYR A 61 -5.48 6.17 0.56
C TYR A 61 -5.74 5.78 -0.89
N SER A 62 -4.82 6.15 -1.78
CA SER A 62 -4.81 5.64 -3.16
C SER A 62 -4.32 4.20 -3.21
N GLY A 63 -4.53 3.54 -4.36
CA GLY A 63 -4.01 2.20 -4.56
C GLY A 63 -2.49 2.10 -4.43
N SER A 64 -1.76 3.14 -4.83
CA SER A 64 -0.30 3.24 -4.69
C SER A 64 0.12 3.38 -3.23
N ASP A 65 -0.62 4.16 -2.43
CA ASP A 65 -0.34 4.33 -1.00
C ASP A 65 -0.53 2.98 -0.26
N ILE A 66 -1.60 2.24 -0.55
CA ILE A 66 -1.86 0.92 0.05
C ILE A 66 -0.74 -0.06 -0.29
N LYS A 67 -0.31 -0.10 -1.55
CA LYS A 67 0.81 -0.94 -1.98
C LYS A 67 2.10 -0.58 -1.23
N LEU A 68 2.37 0.71 -1.04
CA LEU A 68 3.53 1.19 -0.30
C LEU A 68 3.49 0.74 1.17
N VAL A 69 2.36 0.94 1.85
CA VAL A 69 2.18 0.52 3.25
C VAL A 69 2.38 -0.99 3.40
N CYS A 70 1.76 -1.80 2.52
CA CYS A 70 1.92 -3.26 2.55
C CYS A 70 3.39 -3.68 2.38
N ARG A 71 4.12 -3.02 1.46
CA ARG A 71 5.54 -3.28 1.23
C ARG A 71 6.39 -2.93 2.44
N GLU A 72 6.17 -1.77 3.05
CA GLU A 72 6.93 -1.35 4.23
C GLU A 72 6.63 -2.25 5.45
N ALA A 73 5.38 -2.70 5.62
CA ALA A 73 5.01 -3.68 6.64
C ALA A 73 5.72 -5.03 6.42
N ALA A 74 5.75 -5.54 5.18
CA ALA A 74 6.47 -6.77 4.82
C ALA A 74 7.99 -6.68 5.04
N MET A 75 8.56 -5.47 4.99
CA MET A 75 9.99 -5.25 5.22
C MET A 75 10.38 -5.17 6.70
N ARG A 76 9.41 -5.06 7.63
CA ARG A 76 9.69 -4.98 9.08
C ARG A 76 10.51 -6.17 9.60
N PRO A 77 10.14 -7.44 9.34
CA PRO A 77 10.92 -8.59 9.79
C PRO A 77 12.32 -8.63 9.18
N VAL A 78 12.42 -8.26 7.90
CA VAL A 78 13.68 -8.23 7.16
C VAL A 78 14.65 -7.24 7.80
N ARG A 79 14.19 -6.01 8.11
CA ARG A 79 15.00 -4.99 8.78
C ARG A 79 15.51 -5.44 10.14
N LYS A 80 14.69 -6.15 10.94
CA LYS A 80 15.12 -6.72 12.24
C LYS A 80 16.27 -7.72 12.09
N ILE A 81 16.19 -8.61 11.10
CA ILE A 81 17.25 -9.58 10.81
C ILE A 81 18.55 -8.86 10.43
N PHE A 82 18.48 -7.88 9.53
CA PHE A 82 19.66 -7.11 9.15
C PHE A 82 20.31 -6.40 10.35
N SER A 83 19.51 -5.73 11.19
CA SER A 83 20.03 -5.09 12.41
C SER A 83 20.64 -6.10 13.40
N ALA A 84 20.07 -7.28 13.55
CA ALA A 84 20.64 -8.33 14.38
C ALA A 84 21.99 -8.84 13.82
N LEU A 85 22.09 -9.02 12.50
CA LEU A 85 23.33 -9.44 11.83
C LEU A 85 24.44 -8.39 11.96
N GLU A 86 24.12 -7.11 11.83
CA GLU A 86 25.07 -6.01 12.00
C GLU A 86 25.62 -5.93 13.43
N ASN A 87 24.77 -6.18 14.43
CA ASN A 87 25.17 -6.14 15.84
C ASN A 87 25.97 -7.37 16.31
N HIS A 88 25.90 -8.50 15.61
CA HIS A 88 26.48 -9.79 16.02
C HIS A 88 27.76 -10.20 15.25
N GLN A 89 28.55 -9.24 14.74
CA GLN A 89 29.78 -9.48 13.95
C GLN A 89 30.86 -10.39 14.59
N SER A 90 30.73 -10.86 15.83
CA SER A 90 31.78 -11.61 16.54
C SER A 90 31.52 -13.09 16.86
N GLU A 91 30.32 -13.65 16.65
CA GLU A 91 30.10 -15.08 16.93
C GLU A 91 29.41 -15.79 15.77
N SER A 92 30.20 -16.60 15.06
CA SER A 92 29.79 -17.58 14.06
C SER A 92 28.51 -18.29 14.47
N ARG A 93 27.39 -18.01 13.79
CA ARG A 93 26.16 -18.79 13.94
C ARG A 93 25.69 -19.26 12.57
N ASN A 94 25.37 -20.55 12.53
CA ASN A 94 24.72 -21.23 11.41
C ASN A 94 23.52 -20.40 10.92
N LEU A 95 23.60 -19.87 9.70
CA LEU A 95 22.50 -19.22 8.98
C LEU A 95 21.49 -20.23 8.42
N SER A 96 21.44 -21.44 8.99
CA SER A 96 20.54 -22.50 8.57
C SER A 96 19.12 -22.19 9.05
N GLY A 97 18.35 -21.51 8.21
CA GLY A 97 16.91 -21.27 8.40
C GLY A 97 16.57 -19.90 8.98
N ILE A 98 16.87 -18.81 8.26
CA ILE A 98 16.33 -17.48 8.61
C ILE A 98 14.81 -17.53 8.42
N GLN A 99 14.09 -17.56 9.53
CA GLN A 99 12.63 -17.47 9.55
C GLN A 99 12.23 -16.02 9.82
N LEU A 100 11.34 -15.47 8.99
CA LEU A 100 10.81 -14.12 9.18
C LEU A 100 9.81 -14.11 10.34
N ASP A 101 9.90 -13.09 11.20
CA ASP A 101 8.84 -12.79 12.16
C ASP A 101 7.49 -12.60 11.43
N ILE A 102 6.41 -13.00 12.11
CA ILE A 102 5.04 -12.76 11.64
C ILE A 102 4.77 -11.26 11.62
N VAL A 103 4.23 -10.75 10.51
CA VAL A 103 3.75 -9.36 10.43
C VAL A 103 2.35 -9.26 11.01
N THR A 104 2.16 -8.38 11.98
CA THR A 104 0.90 -8.20 12.71
C THR A 104 0.15 -6.93 12.28
N THR A 105 -1.13 -6.83 12.68
CA THR A 105 -1.92 -5.59 12.53
C THR A 105 -1.18 -4.39 13.13
N ALA A 106 -0.51 -4.55 14.28
CA ALA A 106 0.23 -3.46 14.93
C ALA A 106 1.40 -2.96 14.08
N ASP A 107 2.18 -3.86 13.47
CA ASP A 107 3.28 -3.49 12.57
C ASP A 107 2.77 -2.68 11.37
N PHE A 108 1.60 -3.04 10.84
CA PHE A 108 0.95 -2.32 9.75
C PHE A 108 0.51 -0.92 10.17
N LEU A 109 -0.15 -0.78 11.33
CA LEU A 109 -0.60 0.50 11.86
C LEU A 109 0.57 1.44 12.18
N ASP A 110 1.68 0.90 12.68
CA ASP A 110 2.90 1.67 12.90
C ASP A 110 3.48 2.23 11.59
N VAL A 111 3.42 1.46 10.50
CA VAL A 111 3.82 1.95 9.17
C VAL A 111 2.85 3.01 8.65
N LEU A 112 1.56 2.81 8.88
CA LEU A 112 0.50 3.74 8.47
C LEU A 112 0.66 5.11 9.14
N ALA A 113 1.07 5.15 10.41
CA ALA A 113 1.38 6.40 11.13
C ALA A 113 2.47 7.26 10.44
N HIS A 114 3.34 6.64 9.66
CA HIS A 114 4.44 7.30 8.94
C HIS A 114 4.19 7.46 7.44
N THR A 115 3.06 6.95 6.92
CA THR A 115 2.74 6.95 5.49
C THR A 115 1.42 7.68 5.27
N LYS A 116 1.46 8.98 4.95
CA LYS A 116 0.25 9.80 4.73
C LYS A 116 -0.39 9.53 3.36
N PRO A 117 -1.73 9.64 3.22
CA PRO A 117 -2.40 9.47 1.94
C PRO A 117 -1.99 10.57 0.95
N SER A 118 -1.64 10.19 -0.28
CA SER A 118 -1.18 11.15 -1.29
C SER A 118 -2.31 11.85 -2.03
N ALA A 119 -3.48 11.20 -2.13
CA ALA A 119 -4.55 11.64 -3.01
C ALA A 119 -5.74 12.30 -2.30
N LYS A 120 -5.76 12.36 -0.97
CA LYS A 120 -6.91 12.86 -0.18
C LYS A 120 -7.35 14.28 -0.59
N ASN A 121 -6.40 15.17 -0.89
CA ASN A 121 -6.68 16.56 -1.27
C ASN A 121 -6.96 16.74 -2.77
N LEU A 122 -6.87 15.67 -3.57
CA LEU A 122 -7.08 15.74 -5.02
C LEU A 122 -8.52 15.43 -5.42
N THR A 123 -9.25 14.67 -4.59
CA THR A 123 -10.61 14.22 -4.86
C THR A 123 -11.55 15.39 -5.16
N GLU A 124 -11.58 16.42 -4.30
CA GLU A 124 -12.44 17.59 -4.50
C GLU A 124 -12.17 18.30 -5.82
N ARG A 125 -10.88 18.42 -6.19
CA ARG A 125 -10.45 19.06 -7.43
C ARG A 125 -10.90 18.27 -8.66
N TYR A 126 -10.80 16.94 -8.61
CA TYR A 126 -11.22 16.09 -9.73
C TYR A 126 -12.74 15.98 -9.85
N SER A 127 -13.48 15.95 -8.74
CA SER A 127 -14.95 15.99 -8.77
C SER A 127 -15.48 17.32 -9.30
N ALA A 128 -14.79 18.45 -9.03
CA ALA A 128 -15.11 19.73 -9.64
C ALA A 128 -14.83 19.73 -11.15
N TRP A 129 -13.69 19.18 -11.57
CA TRP A 129 -13.34 19.08 -12.99
C TRP A 129 -14.30 18.17 -13.77
N GLN A 130 -14.72 17.04 -13.20
CA GLN A 130 -15.71 16.16 -13.83
C GLN A 130 -17.02 16.90 -14.08
N ARG A 131 -17.53 17.65 -13.09
CA ARG A 131 -18.76 18.46 -13.28
C ARG A 131 -18.67 19.49 -14.39
N GLU A 132 -17.48 20.02 -14.66
CA GLU A 132 -17.25 21.03 -15.71
C GLU A 132 -17.11 20.38 -17.11
N PHE A 133 -16.65 19.13 -17.18
CA PHE A 133 -16.15 18.52 -18.43
C PHE A 133 -16.61 17.09 -18.70
N GLU A 134 -17.56 16.52 -17.96
CA GLU A 134 -18.05 15.17 -18.24
C GLU A 134 -18.68 15.08 -19.63
N SER A 135 -18.45 13.94 -20.29
CA SER A 135 -19.13 13.61 -21.53
C SER A 135 -20.51 13.03 -21.18
N VAL A 136 -21.57 13.58 -21.78
CA VAL A 136 -22.92 13.00 -21.74
C VAL A 136 -22.92 11.58 -22.35
#